data_AF-A0A7C3XX02-F1
#
_entry.id   AF-A0A7C3XX02-F1
#
_cell.length_a   1.000
_cell.length_b   1.000
_cell.length_c   1.000
_cell.angle_alpha   90.00
_cell.angle_beta   90.00
_cell.angle_gamma   90.00
#
_symmetry.space_group_name_H-M   'P 1'
#
loop_
_entity.id
_entity.type
_entity.pdbx_description
1 polymer ?
#
loop_
_entity_poly.entity_id
_entity_poly.type
_entity_poly.pdbx_seq_one_letter_code
_entity_poly.pdbx_strand_id
1 'polypeptide(L)'
;LSSNSGVVACTKPGQNRISLAREIAGRLRGAGKRAHLLIMNEVNPEEIMDFGLDAIVCTACPRIATDDSGRFDIPVLTPFEADVMLGRENISPYKIDELGRDINPRKTIGVGQRWLK
;
A
#
# COMPACT_ATOMS: atom_id res chain seq x y z
N LEU A 1 5.94 -4.63 -16.19
CA LEU A 1 4.85 -4.09 -15.33
C LEU A 1 3.55 -4.73 -15.77
N SER A 2 2.95 -5.53 -14.90
CA SER A 2 1.71 -6.20 -15.24
C SER A 2 0.57 -5.23 -15.50
N SER A 3 -0.40 -5.67 -16.29
CA SER A 3 -1.49 -4.83 -16.79
C SER A 3 -2.64 -4.69 -15.78
N ASN A 4 -2.75 -5.62 -14.81
CA ASN A 4 -3.79 -5.67 -13.79
C ASN A 4 -3.22 -5.83 -12.37
N SER A 5 -3.34 -4.81 -11.52
CA SER A 5 -2.78 -4.83 -10.16
C SER A 5 -3.82 -4.52 -9.09
N GLY A 6 -3.70 -5.18 -7.94
CA GLY A 6 -4.44 -4.83 -6.72
C GLY A 6 -3.59 -3.97 -5.79
N VAL A 7 -4.21 -3.02 -5.10
CA VAL A 7 -3.57 -2.27 -4.00
C VAL A 7 -4.35 -2.56 -2.73
N VAL A 8 -3.72 -3.25 -1.79
CA VAL A 8 -4.38 -3.84 -0.62
C VAL A 8 -4.17 -2.94 0.59
N ALA A 9 -5.27 -2.54 1.23
CA ALA A 9 -5.28 -1.81 2.49
C ALA A 9 -6.08 -2.56 3.56
N CYS A 10 -5.58 -2.52 4.80
CA CYS A 10 -6.25 -3.09 5.96
C CYS A 10 -7.05 -2.03 6.72
N THR A 11 -8.22 -2.36 7.26
CA THR A 11 -9.00 -1.45 8.11
C THR A 11 -8.60 -1.46 9.59
N LYS A 12 -7.76 -2.41 10.03
CA LYS A 12 -7.32 -2.53 11.42
C LYS A 12 -6.61 -1.25 11.88
N PRO A 13 -6.91 -0.69 13.07
CA PRO A 13 -6.43 0.64 13.51
C PRO A 13 -4.92 0.86 13.51
N GLY A 14 -4.11 -0.20 13.57
CA GLY A 14 -2.63 -0.13 13.51
C GLY A 14 -2.02 -0.39 12.13
N GLN A 15 -2.84 -0.69 11.11
CA GLN A 15 -2.41 -1.05 9.75
C GLN A 15 -3.15 -0.25 8.67
N ASN A 16 -3.93 0.74 9.09
CA ASN A 16 -4.78 1.51 8.20
C ASN A 16 -3.96 2.58 7.48
N ARG A 17 -3.50 2.26 6.26
CA ARG A 17 -2.83 3.16 5.32
C ARG A 17 -3.68 3.36 4.05
N ILE A 18 -5.01 3.47 4.20
CA ILE A 18 -5.94 3.59 3.05
C ILE A 18 -5.60 4.80 2.17
N SER A 19 -5.13 5.91 2.75
CA SER A 19 -4.70 7.09 2.00
C SER A 19 -3.54 6.76 1.06
N LEU A 20 -2.51 6.06 1.57
CA LEU A 20 -1.37 5.61 0.76
C LEU A 20 -1.82 4.63 -0.33
N ALA A 21 -2.71 3.69 -0.01
CA ALA A 21 -3.27 2.76 -0.98
C ALA A 21 -3.96 3.49 -2.15
N ARG A 22 -4.73 4.54 -1.84
CA ARG A 22 -5.36 5.38 -2.86
C ARG A 22 -4.33 6.12 -3.72
N GLU A 23 -3.27 6.64 -3.12
CA GLU A 23 -2.20 7.30 -3.86
C GLU A 23 -1.47 6.35 -4.80
N ILE A 24 -1.06 5.17 -4.32
CA ILE A 24 -0.39 4.15 -5.13
C ILE A 24 -1.29 3.70 -6.29
N ALA A 25 -2.57 3.44 -6.02
CA ALA A 25 -3.53 3.10 -7.08
C ALA A 25 -3.64 4.23 -8.12
N GLY A 26 -3.62 5.49 -7.69
CA GLY A 26 -3.59 6.65 -8.57
C GLY A 26 -2.32 6.71 -9.43
N ARG A 27 -1.15 6.44 -8.85
CA ARG A 27 0.14 6.41 -9.56
C ARG A 27 0.18 5.31 -10.62
N LEU A 28 -0.28 4.11 -10.28
CA LEU A 28 -0.39 2.98 -11.21
C LEU A 28 -1.33 3.31 -12.39
N ARG A 29 -2.50 3.89 -12.11
CA ARG A 29 -3.43 4.33 -13.17
C ARG A 29 -2.84 5.44 -14.03
N GLY A 30 -2.13 6.40 -13.42
CA GLY A 30 -1.43 7.47 -14.13
C GLY A 30 -0.34 6.94 -15.08
N ALA A 31 0.24 5.78 -14.77
CA ALA A 31 1.18 5.07 -15.63
C ALA A 31 0.50 4.12 -16.65
N GLY A 32 -0.81 4.25 -16.86
CA GLY A 32 -1.58 3.46 -17.82
C GLY A 32 -1.88 2.02 -17.39
N LYS A 33 -1.81 1.70 -16.09
CA LYS A 33 -2.10 0.37 -15.55
C LYS A 33 -3.52 0.29 -14.99
N ARG A 34 -4.14 -0.90 -15.02
CA ARG A 34 -5.36 -1.15 -14.26
C ARG A 34 -4.97 -1.38 -12.81
N ALA A 35 -5.50 -0.56 -11.90
CA ALA A 35 -5.26 -0.69 -10.47
C ALA A 35 -6.59 -0.72 -9.70
N HIS A 36 -6.78 -1.75 -8.89
CA HIS A 36 -7.97 -1.97 -8.07
C HIS A 36 -7.63 -1.72 -6.60
N LEU A 37 -8.43 -0.92 -5.90
CA LEU A 37 -8.25 -0.72 -4.46
C LEU A 37 -9.03 -1.80 -3.72
N LEU A 38 -8.32 -2.65 -2.98
CA LEU A 38 -8.91 -3.71 -2.16
C LEU A 38 -8.82 -3.30 -0.70
N ILE A 39 -9.97 -3.12 -0.05
CA ILE A 39 -10.06 -2.76 1.37
C ILE A 39 -10.64 -3.96 2.10
N MET A 40 -9.87 -4.51 3.04
CA MET A 40 -10.25 -5.71 3.79
C MET A 40 -9.85 -5.58 5.25
N ASN A 41 -10.48 -6.36 6.14
CA ASN A 41 -10.09 -6.41 7.55
C ASN A 41 -8.87 -7.33 7.72
N GLU A 42 -8.87 -8.47 7.03
CA GLU A 42 -7.77 -9.44 7.05
C GLU A 42 -7.28 -9.66 5.62
N VAL A 43 -5.97 -9.77 5.46
CA VAL A 43 -5.36 -9.99 4.15
C VAL A 43 -5.29 -11.50 3.90
N ASN A 44 -6.30 -12.02 3.22
CA ASN A 44 -6.38 -13.43 2.84
C ASN A 44 -5.92 -13.62 1.38
N PRO A 45 -4.86 -14.43 1.13
CA PRO A 45 -4.42 -14.74 -0.22
C PRO A 45 -5.53 -15.32 -1.11
N GLU A 46 -6.35 -16.25 -0.60
CA GLU A 46 -7.38 -16.93 -1.40
C GLU A 46 -8.39 -15.92 -1.97
N GLU A 47 -8.92 -15.03 -1.11
CA GLU A 47 -9.85 -13.97 -1.53
C GLU A 47 -9.22 -13.00 -2.54
N ILE A 48 -7.92 -12.72 -2.40
CA ILE A 48 -7.20 -11.82 -3.33
C ILE A 48 -7.01 -12.48 -4.69
N MET A 49 -6.75 -13.78 -4.72
CA MET A 49 -6.52 -14.53 -5.96
C MET A 49 -7.78 -14.62 -6.83
N ASP A 50 -8.98 -14.64 -6.22
CA ASP A 50 -10.27 -14.63 -6.93
C ASP A 50 -10.48 -13.41 -7.82
N PHE A 51 -9.74 -12.31 -7.60
CA PHE A 51 -9.83 -11.10 -8.42
C PHE A 51 -9.08 -11.19 -9.76
N GLY A 52 -8.34 -12.28 -10.03
CA GLY A 52 -7.59 -12.43 -11.28
C GLY A 52 -6.57 -11.31 -11.51
N LEU A 53 -5.88 -10.91 -10.44
CA LEU A 53 -4.85 -9.90 -10.46
C LEU A 53 -3.53 -10.52 -10.88
N ASP A 54 -2.66 -9.75 -11.53
CA ASP A 54 -1.34 -10.24 -11.93
C ASP A 54 -0.26 -9.91 -10.89
N ALA A 55 -0.52 -8.94 -10.03
CA ALA A 55 0.37 -8.50 -8.95
C ALA A 55 -0.43 -7.71 -7.90
N ILE A 56 0.07 -7.67 -6.68
CA ILE A 56 -0.49 -6.83 -5.61
C ILE A 56 0.56 -5.92 -5.01
N VAL A 57 0.12 -4.73 -4.60
CA VAL A 57 0.89 -3.82 -3.75
C VAL A 57 0.25 -3.82 -2.36
N CYS A 58 0.97 -4.30 -1.36
CA CYS A 58 0.50 -4.34 0.01
C CYS A 58 0.87 -3.03 0.73
N THR A 59 -0.13 -2.23 1.11
CA THR A 59 0.07 -1.06 1.97
C THR A 59 -0.32 -1.35 3.42
N ALA A 60 -0.70 -2.59 3.75
CA ALA A 60 -1.12 -2.99 5.09
C ALA A 60 0.10 -3.30 5.98
N CYS A 61 0.20 -4.52 6.51
CA CYS A 61 1.36 -4.96 7.27
C CYS A 61 2.55 -5.22 6.31
N PRO A 62 3.72 -4.58 6.50
CA PRO A 62 4.91 -4.79 5.68
C PRO A 62 5.35 -6.25 5.64
N ARG A 63 5.12 -6.98 6.74
CA ARG A 63 5.42 -8.41 6.86
C ARG A 63 4.69 -9.28 5.83
N ILE A 64 3.57 -8.81 5.29
CA ILE A 64 2.86 -9.57 4.25
C ILE A 64 3.69 -9.64 2.97
N ALA A 65 4.32 -8.52 2.58
CA ALA A 65 5.15 -8.47 1.39
C ALA A 65 6.53 -9.13 1.60
N THR A 66 7.06 -9.10 2.82
CA THR A 66 8.40 -9.68 3.11
C THR A 66 8.35 -11.14 3.53
N ASP A 67 7.45 -11.51 4.44
CA ASP A 67 7.45 -12.81 5.13
C ASP A 67 6.41 -13.77 4.53
N ASP A 68 5.24 -13.26 4.13
CA ASP A 68 4.11 -14.07 3.65
C ASP A 68 3.96 -14.09 2.12
N SER A 69 4.91 -13.50 1.38
CA SER A 69 4.83 -13.40 -0.09
C SER A 69 4.75 -14.77 -0.77
N GLY A 70 5.36 -15.81 -0.19
CA GLY A 70 5.28 -17.19 -0.70
C GLY A 70 3.89 -17.84 -0.61
N ARG A 71 2.92 -17.19 0.05
CA ARG A 71 1.52 -17.65 0.08
C ARG A 71 0.70 -17.14 -1.12
N PHE A 72 1.26 -16.24 -1.91
CA PHE A 72 0.62 -15.67 -3.09
C PHE A 72 1.27 -16.25 -4.35
N ASP A 73 0.46 -16.69 -5.30
CA ASP A 73 0.96 -17.16 -6.61
C ASP A 73 1.37 -15.99 -7.52
N ILE A 74 1.12 -14.75 -7.08
CA ILE A 74 1.43 -13.51 -7.79
C ILE A 74 2.40 -12.64 -7.00
N PRO A 75 3.21 -11.81 -7.67
CA PRO A 75 4.12 -10.90 -6.99
C PRO A 75 3.41 -9.99 -5.99
N VAL A 76 3.97 -9.92 -4.77
CA VAL A 76 3.55 -9.01 -3.71
C VAL A 76 4.63 -7.95 -3.54
N LEU A 77 4.28 -6.70 -3.77
CA LEU A 77 5.18 -5.55 -3.69
C LEU A 77 4.85 -4.69 -2.47
N THR A 78 5.88 -4.08 -1.91
CA THR A 78 5.74 -2.94 -0.99
C THR A 78 5.42 -1.65 -1.76
N PRO A 79 4.98 -0.58 -1.08
CA PRO A 79 4.77 0.71 -1.72
C PRO A 79 6.05 1.28 -2.35
N PHE A 80 7.19 1.06 -1.69
CA PHE A 80 8.50 1.48 -2.21
C PHE A 80 8.85 0.75 -3.51
N GLU A 81 8.73 -0.58 -3.54
CA GLU A 81 9.01 -1.35 -4.76
C GLU A 81 8.07 -0.95 -5.91
N ALA A 82 6.80 -0.65 -5.61
CA ALA A 82 5.88 -0.12 -6.62
C ALA A 82 6.36 1.22 -7.20
N ASP A 83 6.84 2.14 -6.37
CA ASP A 83 7.39 3.43 -6.83
C ASP A 83 8.69 3.23 -7.64
N VAL A 84 9.58 2.32 -7.23
CA VAL A 84 10.77 1.94 -8.00
C VAL A 84 10.38 1.39 -9.36
N MET A 85 9.41 0.47 -9.43
CA MET A 85 8.92 -0.08 -10.70
C MET A 85 8.30 0.96 -11.61
N LEU A 86 7.72 2.02 -11.05
CA LEU A 86 7.18 3.17 -11.77
C LEU A 86 8.25 4.20 -12.16
N GLY A 87 9.52 3.97 -11.83
CA GLY A 87 10.63 4.89 -12.10
C GLY A 87 10.59 6.17 -11.26
N ARG A 88 9.88 6.13 -10.12
CA ARG A 88 9.73 7.28 -9.19
C ARG A 88 10.80 7.30 -8.10
N GLU A 89 11.43 6.16 -7.85
CA GLU A 89 12.47 5.99 -6.82
C GLU A 89 13.61 5.11 -7.34
N ASN A 90 14.77 5.20 -6.68
CA ASN A 90 15.90 4.31 -6.95
C ASN A 90 15.87 3.09 -6.02
N ILE A 91 16.22 1.91 -6.55
CA ILE A 91 16.30 0.69 -5.75
C ILE A 91 17.44 0.71 -4.73
N SER A 92 18.48 1.53 -4.94
CA SER A 92 19.65 1.62 -4.08
C SER A 92 19.79 3.02 -3.46
N PRO A 93 19.91 3.12 -2.12
CA PRO A 93 19.84 2.02 -1.15
C PRO A 93 18.42 1.46 -1.01
N TYR A 94 18.31 0.16 -0.73
CA TYR A 94 17.01 -0.49 -0.55
C TYR A 94 16.33 0.01 0.74
N LYS A 95 15.05 0.40 0.63
CA LYS A 95 14.26 0.88 1.75
C LYS A 95 13.22 -0.15 2.16
N ILE A 96 13.34 -0.64 3.40
CA ILE A 96 12.33 -1.51 4.01
C ILE A 96 11.07 -0.68 4.31
N ASP A 97 9.90 -1.22 4.01
CA ASP A 97 8.63 -0.60 4.40
C ASP A 97 8.41 -0.78 5.90
N GLU A 98 8.31 0.33 6.61
CA GLU A 98 8.08 0.36 8.06
C GLU A 98 6.71 0.95 8.36
N LEU A 99 5.97 0.36 9.31
CA LEU A 99 4.74 0.96 9.81
C LEU A 99 5.07 2.15 10.71
N GLY A 100 5.04 3.35 10.13
CA GLY A 100 4.90 4.59 10.90
C GLY A 100 3.47 4.74 11.44
N ARG A 101 3.29 5.53 12.51
CA ARG A 101 1.93 6.01 12.84
C ARG A 101 1.45 6.83 11.65
N ASP A 102 0.26 6.52 11.14
CA ASP A 102 -0.44 7.34 10.17
C ASP A 102 -0.80 8.69 10.84
N ILE A 103 0.18 9.60 10.88
CA ILE A 103 -0.01 10.98 11.29
C ILE A 103 -0.75 11.68 10.16
N ASN A 104 -2.08 11.57 10.16
CA ASN A 104 -2.89 12.42 9.31
C ASN A 104 -2.88 13.84 9.91
N PRO A 105 -2.17 14.83 9.31
CA PRO A 105 -2.15 16.19 9.85
C PRO A 105 -3.55 16.82 9.90
N ARG A 106 -4.52 16.32 9.11
CA ARG A 106 -5.92 16.76 9.16
C ARG A 106 -6.73 16.17 10.31
N LYS A 107 -6.25 15.12 11.00
CA LYS A 107 -6.84 14.60 12.26
C LYS A 107 -6.22 15.22 13.51
N THR A 108 -5.02 15.82 13.41
CA THR A 108 -4.29 16.39 14.55
C THR A 108 -4.76 17.80 14.94
N ILE A 109 -5.58 18.48 14.11
CA ILE A 109 -6.26 19.73 14.47
C ILE A 109 -7.46 19.46 15.39
N GLY A 110 -7.20 18.89 16.56
CA GLY A 110 -8.24 18.42 17.46
C GLY A 110 -7.91 18.50 18.94
N VAL A 111 -6.74 18.97 19.38
CA VAL A 111 -6.51 19.39 20.78
C VAL A 111 -5.39 20.44 20.80
N GLY A 112 -5.73 21.70 21.09
CA GLY A 112 -4.79 22.65 21.70
C GLY A 112 -3.84 23.43 20.79
N GLN A 113 -4.35 24.23 19.84
CA GLN A 113 -3.63 25.42 19.38
C GLN A 113 -4.16 26.63 20.15
N ARG A 114 -3.63 26.81 21.37
CA ARG A 114 -3.80 28.03 22.16
C ARG A 114 -2.93 29.09 21.50
N TRP A 115 -3.60 30.02 20.81
CA TRP A 115 -3.11 31.29 20.29
C TRP A 115 -1.92 31.83 21.09
N LEU A 116 -0.76 31.95 20.46
CA LEU A 116 0.26 32.90 20.87
C LEU A 116 0.38 33.94 19.76
N LYS A 117 0.07 35.17 20.17
CA LYS A 117 0.39 36.43 19.50
C LYS A 117 1.90 36.59 19.40
#